data_AF-L9XE53-F1
#
_entry.id   AF-L9XE53-F1
#
_cell.length_a   1.000
_cell.length_b   1.000
_cell.length_c   1.000
_cell.angle_alpha   90.00
_cell.angle_beta   90.00
_cell.angle_gamma   90.00
#
_symmetry.space_group_name_H-M   'P 1'
#
loop_
_entity.id
_entity.type
_entity.pdbx_description
1 polymer ?
#
loop_
_entity_poly.entity_id
_entity_poly.type
_entity_poly.pdbx_seq_one_letter_code
_entity_poly.pdbx_strand_id
1 'polypeptide(L)'
;MPNIRNTETESLLDDRAEPWIAFARIFAGFLLLYELTLGGWWKLGWITTGPNPEWVGADAGAEVYGVSEQAIEEGTFGWFAALLEAVVLPAPELWTVLALAAQIATAVGLILGLWTRPAALLGIVYFLPVFHLGMIRTSPLFTVPIAFAFVANAGRYYGLDAVLWNRSDVLGRLTRAVNASLPIRRAWYPPLAAAVAVVGAYYLLSIPETVDTRVHLTSLELTVFAGLVAGGLSYVYRGANPMAVAADVLRVFVGYRFLQEIVVRSEPGANALPGWASADAQAEVFEGIAASHVAPVSAFIELAVLPAMSAWVLAFAAVQTVIGIALLVGYRTRVAGVAAVGYLTLLTALGLVRLAPLVFASAIVAATLAGRHASLDAVAGRVSRPPAIPARGSLPAATVAVAFLGGAAAIGIDPEVGYGEVAGPVALVMFAFGLLAFAFVSRPSAAFASDVSPTDRIPGDD
;
A
#
# COMPACT_ATOMS: atom_id res chain seq x y z
N MET A 1 -21.97 -11.46 30.77
CA MET A 1 -21.49 -12.73 30.17
C MET A 1 -21.39 -12.53 28.67
N PRO A 2 -20.19 -12.61 28.06
CA PRO A 2 -20.08 -12.61 26.60
C PRO A 2 -20.78 -13.84 26.05
N ASN A 3 -21.62 -13.64 25.02
CA ASN A 3 -22.48 -14.65 24.44
C ASN A 3 -21.61 -15.66 23.68
N ILE A 4 -21.61 -16.95 24.06
CA ILE A 4 -20.74 -18.00 23.49
C ILE A 4 -20.89 -18.14 21.96
N ARG A 5 -22.02 -17.70 21.37
CA ARG A 5 -22.20 -17.63 19.91
C ARG A 5 -21.34 -16.57 19.21
N ASN A 6 -20.92 -15.52 19.92
CA ASN A 6 -20.06 -14.48 19.34
C ASN A 6 -18.62 -14.98 19.18
N THR A 7 -18.12 -15.83 20.08
CA THR A 7 -16.73 -16.30 20.07
C THR A 7 -16.41 -17.25 18.90
N GLU A 8 -17.31 -18.18 18.55
CA GLU A 8 -17.11 -19.05 17.37
C GLU A 8 -17.16 -18.28 16.05
N THR A 9 -18.06 -17.29 15.97
CA THR A 9 -18.21 -16.45 14.77
C THR A 9 -16.99 -15.53 14.58
N GLU A 10 -16.42 -14.99 15.66
CA GLU A 10 -15.17 -14.22 15.62
C GLU A 10 -13.97 -15.08 15.21
N SER A 11 -13.84 -16.29 15.76
CA SER A 11 -12.76 -17.22 15.39
C SER A 11 -12.76 -17.57 13.90
N LEU A 12 -13.91 -17.90 13.32
CA LEU A 12 -14.01 -18.23 11.89
C LEU A 12 -13.78 -17.04 10.95
N LEU A 13 -14.07 -15.82 11.43
CA LEU A 13 -13.80 -14.60 10.69
C LEU A 13 -12.31 -14.28 10.66
N ASP A 14 -11.60 -14.59 11.75
CA ASP A 14 -10.17 -14.41 11.85
C ASP A 14 -9.42 -15.39 10.94
N ASP A 15 -9.80 -16.69 10.93
CA ASP A 15 -9.16 -17.72 10.08
C ASP A 15 -9.19 -17.38 8.58
N ARG A 16 -10.27 -16.74 8.10
CA ARG A 16 -10.39 -16.36 6.69
C ARG A 16 -9.76 -15.01 6.37
N ALA A 17 -9.47 -14.19 7.38
CA ALA A 17 -8.83 -12.90 7.20
C ALA A 17 -7.31 -13.05 7.01
N GLU A 18 -6.69 -14.02 7.69
CA GLU A 18 -5.24 -14.23 7.73
C GLU A 18 -4.56 -14.21 6.34
N PRO A 19 -5.07 -14.95 5.32
CA PRO A 19 -4.44 -14.99 4.01
C PRO A 19 -4.48 -13.64 3.28
N TRP A 20 -5.53 -12.84 3.48
CA TRP A 20 -5.66 -11.52 2.85
C TRP A 20 -4.79 -10.46 3.52
N ILE A 21 -4.58 -10.56 4.83
CA ILE A 21 -3.62 -9.73 5.56
C ILE A 21 -2.20 -10.02 5.07
N ALA A 22 -1.85 -11.30 4.94
CA ALA A 22 -0.58 -11.74 4.40
C ALA A 22 -0.38 -11.29 2.94
N PHE A 23 -1.42 -11.38 2.11
CA PHE A 23 -1.39 -10.91 0.73
C PHE A 23 -1.00 -9.43 0.67
N ALA A 24 -1.70 -8.57 1.40
CA ALA A 24 -1.48 -7.13 1.37
C ALA A 24 -0.06 -6.77 1.83
N ARG A 25 0.43 -7.46 2.88
CA ARG A 25 1.80 -7.31 3.39
C ARG A 25 2.85 -7.70 2.36
N ILE A 26 2.74 -8.89 1.77
CA ILE A 26 3.72 -9.41 0.81
C ILE A 26 3.75 -8.55 -0.44
N PHE A 27 2.57 -8.16 -0.95
CA PHE A 27 2.45 -7.31 -2.11
C PHE A 27 3.09 -5.92 -1.87
N ALA A 28 2.85 -5.29 -0.71
CA ALA A 28 3.52 -4.04 -0.35
C ALA A 28 5.06 -4.20 -0.30
N GLY A 29 5.55 -5.32 0.23
CA GLY A 29 6.98 -5.63 0.22
C GLY A 29 7.55 -5.79 -1.19
N PHE A 30 6.83 -6.44 -2.11
CA PHE A 30 7.25 -6.54 -3.51
C PHE A 30 7.28 -5.18 -4.22
N LEU A 31 6.28 -4.33 -4.00
CA LEU A 31 6.30 -2.99 -4.56
C LEU A 31 7.52 -2.18 -4.06
N LEU A 32 7.89 -2.32 -2.77
CA LEU A 32 9.08 -1.65 -2.22
C LEU A 32 10.38 -2.17 -2.85
N LEU A 33 10.44 -3.48 -3.08
CA LEU A 33 11.55 -4.11 -3.78
C LEU A 33 11.63 -3.63 -5.24
N TYR A 34 10.49 -3.39 -5.89
CA TYR A 34 10.45 -2.79 -7.22
C TYR A 34 10.98 -1.37 -7.21
N GLU A 35 10.53 -0.49 -6.32
CA GLU A 35 11.08 0.88 -6.22
C GLU A 35 12.59 0.90 -5.90
N LEU A 36 13.09 -0.15 -5.25
CA LEU A 36 14.52 -0.31 -4.96
C LEU A 36 15.34 -0.71 -6.21
N THR A 37 14.74 -1.42 -7.16
CA THR A 37 15.47 -2.10 -8.25
C THR A 37 15.15 -1.54 -9.64
N LEU A 38 13.87 -1.29 -9.93
CA LEU A 38 13.34 -1.01 -11.27
C LEU A 38 12.37 0.17 -11.31
N GLY A 39 11.89 0.64 -10.16
CA GLY A 39 10.99 1.79 -10.07
C GLY A 39 11.74 3.11 -10.23
N GLY A 40 11.02 4.23 -10.09
CA GLY A 40 11.51 5.54 -10.48
C GLY A 40 12.68 6.08 -9.66
N TRP A 41 13.11 5.40 -8.60
CA TRP A 41 14.33 5.72 -7.85
C TRP A 41 15.50 4.78 -8.18
N TRP A 42 15.19 3.55 -8.67
CA TRP A 42 16.12 2.47 -9.02
C TRP A 42 17.40 2.35 -8.17
N LYS A 43 17.31 2.53 -6.86
CA LYS A 43 18.47 2.75 -5.99
C LYS A 43 19.60 1.71 -6.13
N LEU A 44 19.24 0.42 -6.07
CA LEU A 44 20.17 -0.70 -6.28
C LEU A 44 20.29 -1.09 -7.75
N GLY A 45 19.34 -0.65 -8.58
CA GLY A 45 19.24 -1.03 -9.97
C GLY A 45 18.93 -2.51 -10.19
N TRP A 46 19.14 -2.91 -11.44
CA TRP A 46 18.97 -4.29 -11.89
C TRP A 46 20.15 -4.72 -12.78
N ILE A 47 20.14 -5.99 -13.23
CA ILE A 47 21.21 -6.56 -14.06
C ILE A 47 21.45 -5.75 -15.34
N THR A 48 20.38 -5.17 -15.90
CA THR A 48 20.43 -4.42 -17.16
C THR A 48 20.81 -2.95 -17.00
N THR A 49 20.49 -2.35 -15.84
CA THR A 49 20.62 -0.91 -15.62
C THR A 49 21.79 -0.55 -14.70
N GLY A 50 22.25 -1.51 -13.89
CA GLY A 50 23.26 -1.26 -12.87
C GLY A 50 22.72 -0.37 -11.72
N PRO A 51 23.47 -0.25 -10.62
CA PRO A 51 23.08 0.57 -9.49
C PRO A 51 23.03 2.06 -9.86
N ASN A 52 22.11 2.80 -9.24
CA ASN A 52 22.06 4.25 -9.39
C ASN A 52 23.30 4.88 -8.71
N PRO A 53 24.18 5.60 -9.42
CA PRO A 53 25.39 6.18 -8.85
C PRO A 53 25.10 7.20 -7.73
N GLU A 54 23.93 7.85 -7.75
CA GLU A 54 23.49 8.83 -6.75
C GLU A 54 23.00 8.20 -5.45
N TRP A 55 22.67 6.90 -5.48
CA TRP A 55 22.29 6.11 -4.30
C TRP A 55 23.41 5.21 -3.80
N VAL A 56 24.11 4.56 -4.73
CA VAL A 56 25.17 3.59 -4.45
C VAL A 56 26.29 3.81 -5.47
N GLY A 57 27.24 4.68 -5.15
CA GLY A 57 28.31 5.00 -6.08
C GLY A 57 29.22 6.12 -5.62
N ALA A 58 29.98 6.67 -6.57
CA ALA A 58 30.87 7.80 -6.34
C ALA A 58 30.11 9.08 -5.99
N ASP A 59 28.85 9.19 -6.43
CA ASP A 59 27.98 10.36 -6.22
C ASP A 59 26.88 10.07 -5.18
N ALA A 60 27.08 9.08 -4.31
CA ALA A 60 26.12 8.71 -3.28
C ALA A 60 25.74 9.94 -2.44
N GLY A 61 24.46 10.23 -2.30
CA GLY A 61 23.99 11.44 -1.62
C GLY A 61 23.52 12.56 -2.55
N ALA A 62 23.90 12.54 -3.83
CA ALA A 62 23.47 13.57 -4.78
C ALA A 62 21.95 13.68 -4.87
N GLU A 63 21.24 12.55 -5.00
CA GLU A 63 19.78 12.52 -5.04
C GLU A 63 19.17 13.09 -3.75
N VAL A 64 19.62 12.62 -2.58
CA VAL A 64 19.09 13.09 -1.28
C VAL A 64 19.34 14.58 -1.09
N TYR A 65 20.50 15.07 -1.51
CA TYR A 65 20.84 16.49 -1.49
C TYR A 65 19.90 17.28 -2.42
N GLY A 66 19.78 16.86 -3.68
CA GLY A 66 18.97 17.53 -4.70
C GLY A 66 17.49 17.60 -4.33
N VAL A 67 16.88 16.50 -3.91
CA VAL A 67 15.46 16.51 -3.50
C VAL A 67 15.22 17.34 -2.24
N SER A 68 16.22 17.44 -1.36
CA SER A 68 16.13 18.26 -0.15
C SER A 68 16.21 19.74 -0.46
N GLU A 69 17.16 20.16 -1.32
CA GLU A 69 17.24 21.55 -1.81
C GLU A 69 15.96 21.93 -2.55
N GLN A 70 15.50 21.08 -3.47
CA GLN A 70 14.26 21.29 -4.19
C GLN A 70 13.08 21.52 -3.25
N ALA A 71 12.93 20.69 -2.21
CA ALA A 71 11.84 20.85 -1.24
C ALA A 71 11.92 22.16 -0.46
N ILE A 72 13.13 22.64 -0.15
CA ILE A 72 13.33 23.95 0.50
C ILE A 72 12.94 25.09 -0.45
N GLU A 73 13.42 25.04 -1.70
CA GLU A 73 13.13 26.06 -2.72
C GLU A 73 11.65 26.17 -3.07
N GLU A 74 10.95 25.03 -3.12
CA GLU A 74 9.50 24.95 -3.39
C GLU A 74 8.65 25.34 -2.17
N GLY A 75 9.27 25.64 -1.03
CA GLY A 75 8.59 26.11 0.17
C GLY A 75 7.88 25.00 0.94
N THR A 76 8.60 23.91 1.26
CA THR A 76 8.14 22.93 2.25
C THR A 76 7.91 23.57 3.64
N PHE A 77 7.40 22.79 4.59
CA PHE A 77 7.08 23.26 5.94
C PHE A 77 8.33 23.81 6.64
N GLY A 78 8.25 25.00 7.25
CA GLY A 78 9.43 25.68 7.80
C GLY A 78 10.23 24.88 8.84
N TRP A 79 9.57 24.06 9.67
CA TRP A 79 10.27 23.17 10.60
C TRP A 79 11.00 22.03 9.89
N PHE A 80 10.47 21.57 8.75
CA PHE A 80 11.06 20.50 7.95
C PHE A 80 12.22 21.04 7.13
N ALA A 81 12.09 22.24 6.54
CA ALA A 81 13.21 22.96 5.92
C ALA A 81 14.39 23.12 6.90
N ALA A 82 14.12 23.56 8.13
CA ALA A 82 15.15 23.66 9.17
C ALA A 82 15.82 22.31 9.50
N LEU A 83 15.06 21.20 9.49
CA LEU A 83 15.60 19.85 9.65
C LEU A 83 16.50 19.46 8.48
N LEU A 84 16.07 19.74 7.24
CA LEU A 84 16.85 19.45 6.04
C LEU A 84 18.18 20.21 6.06
N GLU A 85 18.16 21.52 6.33
CA GLU A 85 19.35 22.38 6.38
C GLU A 85 20.31 21.99 7.51
N ALA A 86 19.80 21.75 8.71
CA ALA A 86 20.64 21.53 9.89
C ALA A 86 21.15 20.10 10.04
N VAL A 87 20.46 19.11 9.46
CA VAL A 87 20.70 17.69 9.74
C VAL A 87 20.88 16.85 8.47
N VAL A 88 20.12 17.10 7.40
CA VAL A 88 20.16 16.26 6.19
C VAL A 88 21.25 16.68 5.22
N LEU A 89 21.20 17.94 4.77
CA LEU A 89 22.16 18.51 3.82
C LEU A 89 23.63 18.49 4.29
N PRO A 90 23.95 18.54 5.61
CA PRO A 90 25.34 18.37 6.06
C PRO A 90 25.90 16.95 5.92
N ALA A 91 25.05 15.94 5.74
CA ALA A 91 25.47 14.53 5.68
C ALA A 91 24.60 13.69 4.70
N PRO A 92 24.45 14.08 3.43
CA PRO A 92 23.52 13.44 2.49
C PRO A 92 23.89 11.98 2.19
N GLU A 93 25.18 11.64 2.20
CA GLU A 93 25.69 10.27 2.10
C GLU A 93 25.14 9.36 3.20
N LEU A 94 25.18 9.82 4.46
CA LEU A 94 24.66 9.08 5.60
C LEU A 94 23.16 8.80 5.43
N TRP A 95 22.40 9.84 5.07
CA TRP A 95 20.96 9.73 4.88
C TRP A 95 20.58 8.82 3.72
N THR A 96 21.39 8.79 2.67
CA THR A 96 21.25 7.85 1.55
C THR A 96 21.41 6.41 2.01
N VAL A 97 22.46 6.11 2.78
CA VAL A 97 22.68 4.77 3.35
C VAL A 97 21.54 4.36 4.29
N LEU A 98 21.09 5.26 5.16
CA LEU A 98 19.99 4.99 6.08
C LEU A 98 18.66 4.76 5.34
N ALA A 99 18.35 5.56 4.32
CA ALA A 99 17.16 5.42 3.48
C ALA A 99 17.17 4.08 2.74
N LEU A 100 18.33 3.69 2.18
CA LEU A 100 18.50 2.42 1.48
C LEU A 100 18.32 1.23 2.43
N ALA A 101 19.00 1.27 3.59
CA ALA A 101 18.90 0.23 4.60
C ALA A 101 17.47 0.09 5.15
N ALA A 102 16.78 1.21 5.38
CA ALA A 102 15.39 1.21 5.84
C ALA A 102 14.46 0.56 4.82
N GLN A 103 14.56 0.95 3.54
CA GLN A 103 13.72 0.38 2.48
C GLN A 103 13.99 -1.12 2.27
N ILE A 104 15.26 -1.55 2.28
CA ILE A 104 15.64 -2.97 2.16
C ILE A 104 15.06 -3.77 3.34
N ALA A 105 15.29 -3.31 4.57
CA ALA A 105 14.83 -4.00 5.78
C ALA A 105 13.30 -4.09 5.82
N THR A 106 12.60 -3.03 5.44
CA THR A 106 11.14 -3.03 5.32
C THR A 106 10.68 -3.99 4.23
N ALA A 107 11.21 -3.92 3.01
CA ALA A 107 10.79 -4.78 1.90
C ALA A 107 10.97 -6.27 2.25
N VAL A 108 12.16 -6.65 2.71
CA VAL A 108 12.48 -8.04 3.09
C VAL A 108 11.64 -8.49 4.29
N GLY A 109 11.51 -7.65 5.33
CA GLY A 109 10.71 -7.97 6.51
C GLY A 109 9.23 -8.21 6.17
N LEU A 110 8.67 -7.43 5.25
CA LEU A 110 7.28 -7.60 4.78
C LEU A 110 7.10 -8.80 3.86
N ILE A 111 8.03 -9.10 2.95
CA ILE A 111 7.92 -10.27 2.07
C ILE A 111 8.03 -11.56 2.90
N LEU A 112 9.11 -11.68 3.69
CA LEU A 112 9.39 -12.89 4.47
C LEU A 112 8.46 -13.02 5.68
N GLY A 113 7.86 -11.91 6.13
CA GLY A 113 7.13 -11.85 7.38
C GLY A 113 8.06 -12.03 8.57
N LEU A 114 9.20 -11.35 8.58
CA LEU A 114 10.21 -11.43 9.65
C LEU A 114 10.29 -10.09 10.38
N TRP A 115 9.99 -10.09 11.68
CA TRP A 115 9.88 -8.89 12.49
C TRP A 115 9.01 -7.84 11.79
N THR A 116 7.85 -8.29 11.33
CA THR A 116 6.95 -7.55 10.45
C THR A 116 6.54 -6.22 11.06
N ARG A 117 6.27 -6.17 12.38
CA ARG A 117 5.87 -4.91 13.04
C ARG A 117 7.03 -3.90 13.08
N PRO A 118 8.24 -4.22 13.55
CA PRO A 118 9.39 -3.33 13.42
C PRO A 118 9.69 -2.92 11.98
N ALA A 119 9.66 -3.86 11.03
CA ALA A 119 9.90 -3.58 9.62
C ALA A 119 8.86 -2.60 9.06
N ALA A 120 7.59 -2.77 9.41
CA ALA A 120 6.52 -1.86 9.03
C ALA A 120 6.65 -0.49 9.71
N LEU A 121 7.03 -0.44 11.00
CA LEU A 121 7.29 0.82 11.70
C LEU A 121 8.43 1.60 11.04
N LEU A 122 9.53 0.91 10.71
CA LEU A 122 10.64 1.49 9.97
C LEU A 122 10.18 2.04 8.61
N GLY A 123 9.33 1.29 7.89
CA GLY A 123 8.76 1.73 6.62
C GLY A 123 7.90 2.99 6.76
N ILE A 124 7.05 3.06 7.79
CA ILE A 124 6.25 4.25 8.08
C ILE A 124 7.16 5.45 8.35
N VAL A 125 8.17 5.29 9.20
CA VAL A 125 9.13 6.35 9.53
C VAL A 125 9.93 6.77 8.29
N TYR A 126 10.30 5.82 7.43
CA TYR A 126 11.00 6.08 6.18
C TYR A 126 10.18 6.97 5.23
N PHE A 127 8.87 6.75 5.10
CA PHE A 127 8.03 7.52 4.18
C PHE A 127 7.52 8.86 4.72
N LEU A 128 7.57 9.09 6.04
CA LEU A 128 7.22 10.39 6.61
C LEU A 128 8.01 11.55 5.97
N PRO A 129 9.36 11.56 5.93
CA PRO A 129 10.09 12.63 5.26
C PRO A 129 9.79 12.69 3.75
N VAL A 130 9.52 11.56 3.09
CA VAL A 130 9.17 11.51 1.66
C VAL A 130 7.88 12.28 1.35
N PHE A 131 6.89 12.28 2.26
CA PHE A 131 5.73 13.18 2.14
C PHE A 131 6.14 14.66 2.11
N HIS A 132 7.02 15.04 3.03
CA HIS A 132 7.42 16.44 3.24
C HIS A 132 8.39 16.95 2.17
N LEU A 133 9.05 16.05 1.44
CA LEU A 133 9.78 16.33 0.20
C LEU A 133 8.84 16.56 -1.01
N GLY A 134 7.51 16.56 -0.83
CA GLY A 134 6.55 16.86 -1.90
C GLY A 134 6.29 15.70 -2.87
N MET A 135 6.82 14.49 -2.60
CA MET A 135 6.76 13.36 -3.53
C MET A 135 5.44 12.57 -3.48
N ILE A 136 4.30 13.24 -3.45
CA ILE A 136 3.03 12.65 -3.01
C ILE A 136 2.47 11.51 -3.87
N ARG A 137 2.80 11.49 -5.16
CA ARG A 137 2.03 10.70 -6.14
C ARG A 137 2.24 9.20 -6.00
N THR A 138 3.33 8.75 -5.38
CA THR A 138 3.66 7.32 -5.37
C THR A 138 4.42 6.83 -4.16
N SER A 139 5.62 7.34 -3.91
CA SER A 139 6.51 6.79 -2.88
C SER A 139 5.87 6.82 -1.47
N PRO A 140 5.21 7.90 -1.02
CA PRO A 140 4.61 7.92 0.30
C PRO A 140 3.36 7.06 0.47
N LEU A 141 2.65 6.71 -0.62
CA LEU A 141 1.41 5.94 -0.54
C LEU A 141 1.61 4.50 -0.09
N PHE A 142 2.83 3.98 -0.24
CA PHE A 142 3.25 2.71 0.35
C PHE A 142 3.03 2.65 1.85
N THR A 143 3.10 3.80 2.55
CA THR A 143 2.85 3.89 3.99
C THR A 143 1.50 3.31 4.37
N VAL A 144 0.50 3.40 3.50
CA VAL A 144 -0.88 3.01 3.79
C VAL A 144 -1.03 1.49 4.00
N PRO A 145 -0.69 0.61 3.04
CA PRO A 145 -0.69 -0.83 3.29
C PRO A 145 0.35 -1.28 4.33
N ILE A 146 1.47 -0.55 4.48
CA ILE A 146 2.48 -0.83 5.53
C ILE A 146 1.92 -0.55 6.93
N ALA A 147 1.21 0.57 7.12
CA ALA A 147 0.55 0.92 8.36
C ALA A 147 -0.53 -0.11 8.72
N PHE A 148 -1.27 -0.61 7.72
CA PHE A 148 -2.18 -1.73 7.95
C PHE A 148 -1.43 -2.99 8.41
N ALA A 149 -0.32 -3.37 7.77
CA ALA A 149 0.49 -4.51 8.19
C ALA A 149 1.02 -4.36 9.63
N PHE A 150 1.40 -3.14 10.02
CA PHE A 150 1.77 -2.80 11.39
C PHE A 150 0.61 -3.04 12.36
N VAL A 151 -0.57 -2.44 12.13
CA VAL A 151 -1.73 -2.56 13.03
C VAL A 151 -2.22 -4.01 13.11
N ALA A 152 -2.30 -4.70 11.98
CA ALA A 152 -2.76 -6.09 11.90
C ALA A 152 -1.77 -7.10 12.50
N ASN A 153 -0.52 -6.72 12.80
CA ASN A 153 0.55 -7.66 13.13
C ASN A 153 0.68 -8.76 12.07
N ALA A 154 0.78 -8.34 10.80
CA ALA A 154 0.65 -9.22 9.65
C ALA A 154 1.66 -10.39 9.59
N GLY A 155 2.76 -10.31 10.34
CA GLY A 155 3.76 -11.37 10.48
C GLY A 155 3.23 -12.66 11.08
N ARG A 156 2.30 -12.56 12.03
CA ARG A 156 1.79 -13.70 12.79
C ARG A 156 1.01 -14.70 11.94
N TYR A 157 0.41 -14.23 10.84
CA TYR A 157 -0.51 -15.01 10.01
C TYR A 157 0.21 -15.91 9.01
N TYR A 158 1.29 -15.42 8.40
CA TYR A 158 2.06 -16.12 7.38
C TYR A 158 3.52 -15.66 7.39
N GLY A 159 4.47 -16.56 7.15
CA GLY A 159 5.89 -16.22 7.05
C GLY A 159 6.70 -16.60 8.29
N LEU A 160 7.90 -16.04 8.43
CA LEU A 160 8.86 -16.45 9.47
C LEU A 160 8.39 -16.12 10.88
N ASP A 161 7.74 -14.98 11.09
CA ASP A 161 7.15 -14.58 12.36
C ASP A 161 6.13 -15.63 12.83
N ALA A 162 5.25 -16.12 11.95
CA ALA A 162 4.29 -17.18 12.29
C ALA A 162 4.98 -18.46 12.79
N VAL A 163 6.07 -18.87 12.13
CA VAL A 163 6.87 -20.05 12.52
C VAL A 163 7.58 -19.82 13.85
N LEU A 164 8.27 -18.69 13.97
CA LEU A 164 9.03 -18.33 15.17
C LEU A 164 8.12 -18.09 16.37
N TRP A 165 6.91 -17.56 16.16
CA TRP A 165 5.93 -17.29 17.20
C TRP A 165 5.54 -18.53 18.00
N ASN A 166 5.54 -19.70 17.36
CA ASN A 166 5.17 -20.97 17.98
C ASN A 166 6.34 -21.66 18.69
N ARG A 167 7.57 -21.12 18.61
CA ARG A 167 8.73 -21.68 19.31
C ARG A 167 8.69 -21.35 20.81
N SER A 168 9.08 -22.32 21.63
CA SER A 168 9.19 -22.17 23.10
C SER A 168 10.53 -21.58 23.55
N ASP A 169 11.53 -21.57 22.66
CA ASP A 169 12.90 -21.12 22.93
C ASP A 169 13.06 -19.59 23.01
N VAL A 170 14.30 -19.13 23.15
CA VAL A 170 14.67 -17.72 23.23
C VAL A 170 14.23 -16.95 21.98
N LEU A 171 14.36 -17.55 20.78
CA LEU A 171 13.99 -16.91 19.53
C LEU A 171 12.47 -16.69 19.44
N GLY A 172 11.66 -17.65 19.89
CA GLY A 172 10.22 -17.47 19.95
C GLY A 172 9.80 -16.40 20.95
N ARG A 173 10.42 -16.35 22.14
CA ARG A 173 10.18 -15.28 23.12
C ARG A 173 10.57 -13.90 22.59
N LEU A 174 11.73 -13.79 21.96
CA LEU A 174 12.21 -12.56 21.34
C LEU A 174 11.24 -12.10 20.25
N THR A 175 10.82 -13.00 19.37
CA THR A 175 9.87 -12.69 18.28
C THR A 175 8.54 -12.19 18.84
N ARG A 176 8.01 -12.82 19.89
CA ARG A 176 6.79 -12.37 20.57
C ARG A 176 6.94 -11.00 21.21
N ALA A 177 8.08 -10.73 21.84
CA ALA A 177 8.37 -9.45 22.48
C ALA A 177 8.52 -8.32 21.43
N VAL A 178 9.28 -8.56 20.37
CA VAL A 178 9.55 -7.61 19.29
C VAL A 178 8.30 -7.29 18.48
N ASN A 179 7.46 -8.30 18.22
CA ASN A 179 6.18 -8.13 17.51
C ASN A 179 4.99 -7.94 18.48
N ALA A 180 5.23 -7.62 19.76
CA ALA A 180 4.13 -7.31 20.66
C ALA A 180 3.40 -6.06 20.19
N SER A 181 2.07 -6.04 20.34
CA SER A 181 1.32 -4.80 20.21
C SER A 181 1.80 -3.81 21.27
N LEU A 182 2.04 -2.56 20.90
CA LEU A 182 2.32 -1.51 21.87
C LEU A 182 1.15 -1.45 22.86
N PRO A 183 1.38 -1.64 24.18
CA PRO A 183 0.31 -1.64 25.17
C PRO A 183 -0.17 -0.20 25.41
N ILE A 184 -0.96 0.33 24.48
CA ILE A 184 -1.61 1.63 24.64
C ILE A 184 -2.76 1.43 25.63
N ARG A 185 -2.60 1.96 26.84
CA ARG A 185 -3.68 1.90 27.84
C ARG A 185 -4.90 2.62 27.29
N ARG A 186 -6.10 2.10 27.56
CA ARG A 186 -7.36 2.66 27.02
C ARG A 186 -7.50 4.18 27.24
N ALA A 187 -7.02 4.68 28.38
CA ALA A 187 -7.03 6.10 28.74
C ALA A 187 -6.21 7.01 27.80
N TRP A 188 -5.24 6.46 27.05
CA TRP A 188 -4.41 7.23 26.11
C TRP A 188 -5.06 7.42 24.74
N TYR A 189 -6.07 6.63 24.34
CA TYR A 189 -6.67 6.79 23.02
C TYR A 189 -7.31 8.16 22.79
N PRO A 190 -8.11 8.74 23.72
CA PRO A 190 -8.66 10.08 23.51
C PRO A 190 -7.59 11.18 23.34
N PRO A 191 -6.57 11.33 24.20
CA PRO A 191 -5.54 12.34 23.98
C PRO A 191 -4.70 12.07 22.73
N LEU A 192 -4.43 10.81 22.37
CA LEU A 192 -3.75 10.48 21.11
C LEU A 192 -4.60 10.87 19.89
N ALA A 193 -5.91 10.58 19.91
CA ALA A 193 -6.82 10.98 18.84
C ALA A 193 -6.89 12.50 18.70
N ALA A 194 -6.95 13.23 19.82
CA ALA A 194 -6.91 14.69 19.83
C ALA A 194 -5.59 15.24 19.29
N ALA A 195 -4.44 14.69 19.71
CA ALA A 195 -3.13 15.11 19.22
C ALA A 195 -2.98 14.90 17.71
N VAL A 196 -3.41 13.74 17.20
CA VAL A 196 -3.40 13.46 15.76
C VAL A 196 -4.37 14.38 15.01
N ALA A 197 -5.54 14.68 15.57
CA ALA A 197 -6.48 15.63 14.96
C ALA A 197 -5.88 17.05 14.88
N VAL A 198 -5.12 17.49 15.88
CA VAL A 198 -4.39 18.77 15.85
C VAL A 198 -3.33 18.76 14.75
N VAL A 199 -2.60 17.66 14.55
CA VAL A 199 -1.66 17.51 13.43
C VAL A 199 -2.41 17.61 12.09
N GLY A 200 -3.58 16.99 11.95
CA GLY A 200 -4.39 17.09 10.74
C GLY A 200 -4.88 18.53 10.48
N ALA A 201 -5.28 19.25 11.52
CA ALA A 201 -5.65 20.65 11.44
C ALA A 201 -4.47 21.56 11.05
N TYR A 202 -3.26 21.28 11.58
CA TYR A 202 -2.04 21.98 11.17
C TYR A 202 -1.81 21.88 9.66
N TYR A 203 -1.84 20.67 9.09
CA TYR A 203 -1.67 20.51 7.63
C TYR A 203 -2.81 21.14 6.82
N LEU A 204 -4.04 21.12 7.34
CA LEU A 204 -5.16 21.74 6.63
C LEU A 204 -4.99 23.26 6.56
N LEU A 205 -4.54 23.86 7.66
CA LEU A 205 -4.34 25.30 7.79
C LEU A 205 -3.07 25.80 7.09
N SER A 206 -2.12 24.93 6.74
CA SER A 206 -0.92 25.31 5.99
C SER A 206 -1.11 25.33 4.48
N ILE A 207 -2.24 24.79 3.96
CA ILE A 207 -2.53 24.81 2.51
C ILE A 207 -2.53 26.24 1.95
N PRO A 208 -3.21 27.24 2.56
CA PRO A 208 -3.21 28.60 2.02
C PRO A 208 -1.86 29.33 2.14
N GLU A 209 -0.96 28.85 3.01
CA GLU A 209 0.37 29.46 3.24
C GLU A 209 1.43 28.94 2.28
N THR A 210 1.19 27.80 1.64
CA THR A 210 2.13 27.15 0.73
C THR A 210 1.85 27.60 -0.71
N VAL A 211 2.89 27.70 -1.53
CA VAL A 211 2.77 28.23 -2.90
C VAL A 211 2.75 27.10 -3.94
N ASP A 212 3.55 26.05 -3.72
CA ASP A 212 3.65 24.93 -4.65
C ASP A 212 2.49 23.93 -4.51
N THR A 213 1.96 23.49 -5.66
CA THR A 213 0.81 22.56 -5.73
C THR A 213 1.13 21.18 -5.14
N ARG A 214 2.37 20.70 -5.20
CA ARG A 214 2.77 19.43 -4.57
C ARG A 214 2.68 19.53 -3.05
N VAL A 215 3.09 20.65 -2.48
CA VAL A 215 2.99 20.87 -1.03
C VAL A 215 1.51 20.98 -0.61
N HIS A 216 0.64 21.61 -1.42
CA HIS A 216 -0.82 21.60 -1.19
C HIS A 216 -1.38 20.19 -1.10
N LEU A 217 -1.03 19.36 -2.08
CA LEU A 217 -1.47 17.98 -2.12
C LEU A 217 -0.93 17.22 -0.90
N THR A 218 0.34 17.42 -0.53
CA THR A 218 0.96 16.77 0.65
C THR A 218 0.20 17.12 1.90
N SER A 219 -0.10 18.40 2.11
CA SER A 219 -0.90 18.88 3.23
C SER A 219 -2.28 18.23 3.24
N LEU A 220 -2.97 18.18 2.09
CA LEU A 220 -4.28 17.52 1.98
C LEU A 220 -4.21 16.04 2.39
N GLU A 221 -3.22 15.29 1.93
CA GLU A 221 -3.05 13.88 2.29
C GLU A 221 -2.75 13.70 3.77
N LEU A 222 -1.85 14.49 4.33
CA LEU A 222 -1.50 14.41 5.75
C LEU A 222 -2.69 14.79 6.64
N THR A 223 -3.53 15.74 6.22
CA THR A 223 -4.82 16.04 6.86
C THR A 223 -5.74 14.83 6.83
N VAL A 224 -5.92 14.19 5.67
CA VAL A 224 -6.79 13.02 5.52
C VAL A 224 -6.29 11.86 6.35
N PHE A 225 -4.99 11.53 6.28
CA PHE A 225 -4.40 10.46 7.09
C PHE A 225 -4.52 10.71 8.59
N ALA A 226 -4.23 11.93 9.04
CA ALA A 226 -4.41 12.30 10.44
C ALA A 226 -5.87 12.16 10.87
N GLY A 227 -6.83 12.64 10.06
CA GLY A 227 -8.26 12.50 10.33
C GLY A 227 -8.70 11.03 10.42
N LEU A 228 -8.24 10.19 9.49
CA LEU A 228 -8.53 8.75 9.49
C LEU A 228 -7.94 8.04 10.71
N VAL A 229 -6.70 8.36 11.09
CA VAL A 229 -6.05 7.79 12.29
C VAL A 229 -6.74 8.25 13.57
N ALA A 230 -7.07 9.54 13.71
CA ALA A 230 -7.79 10.07 14.86
C ALA A 230 -9.19 9.44 15.01
N GLY A 231 -9.91 9.29 13.90
CA GLY A 231 -11.18 8.57 13.85
C GLY A 231 -11.02 7.10 14.25
N GLY A 232 -10.00 6.42 13.72
CA GLY A 232 -9.69 5.03 14.06
C GLY A 232 -9.38 4.83 15.54
N LEU A 233 -8.53 5.67 16.13
CA LEU A 233 -8.23 5.67 17.57
C LEU A 233 -9.50 5.86 18.42
N SER A 234 -10.43 6.70 17.97
CA SER A 234 -11.72 6.92 18.63
C SER A 234 -12.62 5.68 18.58
N TYR A 235 -12.63 4.94 17.47
CA TYR A 235 -13.35 3.66 17.39
C TYR A 235 -12.72 2.59 18.29
N VAL A 236 -11.39 2.49 18.33
CA VAL A 236 -10.68 1.55 19.20
C VAL A 236 -10.94 1.87 20.68
N TYR A 237 -10.96 3.16 21.06
CA TYR A 237 -11.35 3.59 22.41
C TYR A 237 -12.75 3.08 22.81
N ARG A 238 -13.68 3.04 21.85
CA ARG A 238 -15.05 2.53 22.03
C ARG A 238 -15.13 1.00 22.04
N GLY A 239 -14.00 0.29 21.95
CA GLY A 239 -13.92 -1.16 22.03
C GLY A 239 -13.94 -1.87 20.67
N ALA A 240 -13.83 -1.14 19.56
CA ALA A 240 -13.71 -1.77 18.25
C ALA A 240 -12.35 -2.47 18.10
N ASN A 241 -12.33 -3.57 17.34
CA ASN A 241 -11.10 -4.30 17.04
C ASN A 241 -10.17 -3.44 16.16
N PRO A 242 -8.89 -3.19 16.56
CA PRO A 242 -7.98 -2.32 15.80
C PRO A 242 -7.75 -2.74 14.34
N MET A 243 -7.69 -4.04 14.06
CA MET A 243 -7.49 -4.55 12.70
C MET A 243 -8.71 -4.28 11.82
N ALA A 244 -9.92 -4.53 12.33
CA ALA A 244 -11.15 -4.22 11.62
C ALA A 244 -11.29 -2.71 11.35
N VAL A 245 -10.97 -1.88 12.34
CA VAL A 245 -10.93 -0.42 12.19
C VAL A 245 -9.91 0.01 11.14
N ALA A 246 -8.71 -0.58 11.13
CA ALA A 246 -7.70 -0.28 10.12
C ALA A 246 -8.14 -0.70 8.71
N ALA A 247 -8.84 -1.84 8.56
CA ALA A 247 -9.42 -2.24 7.28
C ALA A 247 -10.50 -1.26 6.81
N ASP A 248 -11.35 -0.75 7.72
CA ASP A 248 -12.32 0.30 7.40
C ASP A 248 -11.68 1.64 7.05
N VAL A 249 -10.59 2.01 7.72
CA VAL A 249 -9.78 3.18 7.34
C VAL A 249 -9.22 3.02 5.93
N LEU A 250 -8.67 1.84 5.58
CA LEU A 250 -8.21 1.56 4.22
C LEU A 250 -9.33 1.64 3.18
N ARG A 251 -10.53 1.14 3.50
CA ARG A 251 -11.71 1.30 2.65
C ARG A 251 -12.01 2.77 2.38
N VAL A 252 -12.06 3.60 3.42
CA VAL A 252 -12.32 5.04 3.28
C VAL A 252 -11.21 5.70 2.47
N PHE A 253 -9.95 5.33 2.69
CA PHE A 253 -8.81 5.83 1.91
C PHE A 253 -8.91 5.48 0.43
N VAL A 254 -9.25 4.25 0.05
CA VAL A 254 -9.44 3.86 -1.36
C VAL A 254 -10.57 4.67 -1.98
N GLY A 255 -11.68 4.83 -1.25
CA GLY A 255 -12.80 5.66 -1.70
C GLY A 255 -12.41 7.12 -1.92
N TYR A 256 -11.69 7.69 -0.95
CA TYR A 256 -11.12 9.04 -1.03
C TYR A 256 -10.18 9.17 -2.23
N ARG A 257 -9.24 8.24 -2.44
CA ARG A 257 -8.29 8.32 -3.56
C ARG A 257 -8.96 8.25 -4.92
N PHE A 258 -9.99 7.43 -5.06
CA PHE A 258 -10.78 7.41 -6.29
C PHE A 258 -11.45 8.76 -6.56
N LEU A 259 -11.99 9.41 -5.53
CA LEU A 259 -12.64 10.71 -5.67
C LEU A 259 -11.64 11.85 -5.86
N GLN A 260 -10.52 11.83 -5.15
CA GLN A 260 -9.49 12.84 -5.29
C GLN A 260 -8.89 12.81 -6.70
N GLU A 261 -8.52 11.63 -7.20
CA GLU A 261 -7.99 11.49 -8.56
C GLU A 261 -9.00 11.86 -9.64
N ILE A 262 -10.31 11.80 -9.34
CA ILE A 262 -11.33 12.28 -10.28
C ILE A 262 -11.49 13.79 -10.22
N VAL A 263 -11.61 14.38 -9.02
CA VAL A 263 -12.00 15.79 -8.85
C VAL A 263 -10.82 16.75 -8.88
N VAL A 264 -9.71 16.38 -8.26
CA VAL A 264 -8.58 17.29 -8.02
C VAL A 264 -7.64 17.32 -9.22
N ARG A 265 -7.65 16.26 -10.04
CA ARG A 265 -6.62 16.09 -11.05
C ARG A 265 -7.08 16.53 -12.43
N SER A 266 -6.36 17.52 -12.96
CA SER A 266 -6.54 18.08 -14.30
C SER A 266 -5.69 17.41 -15.36
N GLU A 267 -4.52 16.86 -14.99
CA GLU A 267 -3.54 16.30 -15.93
C GLU A 267 -3.47 14.77 -15.83
N PRO A 268 -3.78 14.02 -16.89
CA PRO A 268 -3.68 12.56 -16.90
C PRO A 268 -2.20 12.13 -16.95
N GLY A 269 -1.95 10.84 -16.80
CA GLY A 269 -0.58 10.30 -16.84
C GLY A 269 -0.55 8.81 -16.56
N ALA A 270 0.48 8.13 -17.07
CA ALA A 270 0.66 6.69 -16.89
C ALA A 270 0.85 6.28 -15.40
N ASN A 271 1.28 7.22 -14.57
CA ASN A 271 1.61 6.98 -13.16
C ASN A 271 0.42 7.02 -12.19
N ALA A 272 -0.80 6.88 -12.70
CA ALA A 272 -1.90 7.67 -12.19
C ALA A 272 -3.27 7.06 -12.53
N LEU A 273 -4.38 7.57 -11.98
CA LEU A 273 -5.73 7.16 -12.42
C LEU A 273 -6.23 8.10 -13.52
N PRO A 274 -7.07 7.64 -14.46
CA PRO A 274 -7.47 8.43 -15.62
C PRO A 274 -8.20 9.74 -15.22
N GLY A 275 -9.06 9.77 -14.21
CA GLY A 275 -9.66 11.05 -13.79
C GLY A 275 -10.65 11.64 -14.81
N TRP A 276 -10.93 12.95 -14.69
CA TRP A 276 -11.80 13.74 -15.60
C TRP A 276 -11.01 14.52 -16.68
N ALA A 277 -9.77 14.13 -16.95
CA ALA A 277 -8.97 14.77 -18.01
C ALA A 277 -9.69 14.70 -19.38
N SER A 278 -9.40 15.67 -20.25
CA SER A 278 -10.00 15.72 -21.59
C SER A 278 -9.69 14.45 -22.39
N ALA A 279 -10.57 14.11 -23.34
CA ALA A 279 -10.35 12.96 -24.21
C ALA A 279 -9.01 13.06 -24.96
N ASP A 280 -8.61 14.25 -25.38
CA ASP A 280 -7.34 14.48 -26.08
C ASP A 280 -6.13 14.23 -25.17
N ALA A 281 -6.14 14.76 -23.94
CA ALA A 281 -5.05 14.55 -23.00
C ALA A 281 -4.93 13.07 -22.58
N GLN A 282 -6.05 12.35 -22.52
CA GLN A 282 -6.06 10.92 -22.24
C GLN A 282 -5.56 10.12 -23.45
N ALA A 283 -5.96 10.51 -24.66
CA ALA A 283 -5.48 9.90 -25.89
C ALA A 283 -3.95 9.97 -25.96
N GLU A 284 -3.34 11.12 -25.66
CA GLU A 284 -1.89 11.29 -25.62
C GLU A 284 -1.20 10.30 -24.65
N VAL A 285 -1.75 10.15 -23.44
CA VAL A 285 -1.23 9.17 -22.47
C VAL A 285 -1.35 7.74 -23.00
N PHE A 286 -2.49 7.38 -23.58
CA PHE A 286 -2.73 6.04 -24.10
C PHE A 286 -1.96 5.73 -25.39
N GLU A 287 -1.64 6.74 -26.21
CA GLU A 287 -0.74 6.62 -27.37
C GLU A 287 0.68 6.28 -26.92
N GLY A 288 1.20 7.01 -25.93
CA GLY A 288 2.51 6.72 -25.33
C GLY A 288 2.56 5.31 -24.73
N ILE A 289 1.50 4.92 -24.00
CA ILE A 289 1.38 3.56 -23.46
C ILE A 289 1.32 2.53 -24.59
N ALA A 290 0.49 2.72 -25.63
CA ALA A 290 0.34 1.77 -26.72
C ALA A 290 1.67 1.50 -27.43
N ALA A 291 2.49 2.54 -27.60
CA ALA A 291 3.81 2.43 -28.23
C ALA A 291 4.81 1.57 -27.41
N SER A 292 4.66 1.52 -26.09
CA SER A 292 5.56 0.79 -25.17
C SER A 292 4.96 -0.48 -24.55
N HIS A 293 3.71 -0.81 -24.87
CA HIS A 293 3.04 -1.96 -24.27
C HIS A 293 3.33 -3.27 -25.02
N VAL A 294 3.06 -4.40 -24.36
CA VAL A 294 3.05 -5.71 -25.03
C VAL A 294 2.01 -5.75 -26.16
N ALA A 295 2.35 -6.38 -27.28
CA ALA A 295 1.60 -6.33 -28.54
C ALA A 295 0.07 -6.59 -28.41
N PRO A 296 -0.41 -7.58 -27.64
CA PRO A 296 -1.86 -7.81 -27.53
C PRO A 296 -2.61 -6.64 -26.87
N VAL A 297 -1.99 -5.97 -25.91
CA VAL A 297 -2.59 -4.83 -25.22
C VAL A 297 -2.43 -3.56 -26.04
N SER A 298 -1.27 -3.35 -26.67
CA SER A 298 -1.06 -2.25 -27.61
C SER A 298 -2.14 -2.25 -28.71
N ALA A 299 -2.37 -3.40 -29.35
CA ALA A 299 -3.43 -3.56 -30.34
C ALA A 299 -4.83 -3.30 -29.76
N PHE A 300 -5.11 -3.71 -28.51
CA PHE A 300 -6.40 -3.40 -27.87
C PHE A 300 -6.57 -1.90 -27.64
N ILE A 301 -5.52 -1.21 -27.19
CA ILE A 301 -5.55 0.24 -26.97
C ILE A 301 -5.81 0.96 -28.30
N GLU A 302 -5.06 0.62 -29.35
CA GLU A 302 -5.19 1.22 -30.68
C GLU A 302 -6.55 0.96 -31.34
N LEU A 303 -7.10 -0.25 -31.19
CA LEU A 303 -8.32 -0.65 -31.89
C LEU A 303 -9.61 -0.37 -31.11
N ALA A 304 -9.56 -0.34 -29.78
CA ALA A 304 -10.76 -0.24 -28.94
C ALA A 304 -10.75 0.96 -27.98
N VAL A 305 -9.58 1.42 -27.52
CA VAL A 305 -9.50 2.51 -26.53
C VAL A 305 -9.40 3.86 -27.22
N LEU A 306 -8.36 4.09 -28.03
CA LEU A 306 -8.12 5.36 -28.70
C LEU A 306 -9.28 5.83 -29.59
N PRO A 307 -9.90 4.97 -30.45
CA PRO A 307 -10.99 5.41 -31.32
C PRO A 307 -12.26 5.80 -30.57
N ALA A 308 -12.40 5.37 -29.32
CA ALA A 308 -13.56 5.60 -28.47
C ALA A 308 -13.18 6.37 -27.19
N MET A 309 -12.10 7.16 -27.21
CA MET A 309 -11.53 7.76 -25.99
C MET A 309 -12.56 8.58 -25.20
N SER A 310 -13.40 9.37 -25.87
CA SER A 310 -14.46 10.14 -25.17
C SER A 310 -15.43 9.25 -24.39
N ALA A 311 -15.78 8.07 -24.91
CA ALA A 311 -16.62 7.11 -24.20
C ALA A 311 -15.87 6.47 -23.02
N TRP A 312 -14.57 6.16 -23.19
CA TRP A 312 -13.74 5.62 -22.13
C TRP A 312 -13.52 6.59 -20.97
N VAL A 313 -13.30 7.89 -21.24
CA VAL A 313 -13.20 8.93 -20.20
C VAL A 313 -14.47 8.95 -19.34
N LEU A 314 -15.65 8.93 -19.97
CA LEU A 314 -16.92 8.86 -19.25
C LEU A 314 -17.05 7.56 -18.44
N ALA A 315 -16.65 6.42 -19.01
CA ALA A 315 -16.70 5.13 -18.33
C ALA A 315 -15.78 5.09 -17.11
N PHE A 316 -14.52 5.52 -17.26
CA PHE A 316 -13.54 5.62 -16.17
C PHE A 316 -14.06 6.54 -15.06
N ALA A 317 -14.54 7.72 -15.42
CA ALA A 317 -15.05 8.68 -14.46
C ALA A 317 -16.28 8.17 -13.71
N ALA A 318 -17.23 7.54 -14.40
CA ALA A 318 -18.41 6.96 -13.78
C ALA A 318 -18.05 5.81 -12.82
N VAL A 319 -17.23 4.86 -13.28
CA VAL A 319 -16.81 3.70 -12.47
C VAL A 319 -16.04 4.14 -11.23
N GLN A 320 -15.03 4.98 -11.40
CA GLN A 320 -14.19 5.46 -10.30
C GLN A 320 -15.00 6.32 -9.31
N THR A 321 -15.92 7.17 -9.78
CA THR A 321 -16.80 7.97 -8.91
C THR A 321 -17.76 7.09 -8.11
N VAL A 322 -18.46 6.15 -8.76
CA VAL A 322 -19.42 5.25 -8.11
C VAL A 322 -18.74 4.37 -7.07
N ILE A 323 -17.60 3.75 -7.42
CA ILE A 323 -16.81 2.95 -6.49
C ILE A 323 -16.28 3.82 -5.35
N GLY A 324 -15.77 5.02 -5.68
CA GLY A 324 -15.24 5.97 -4.72
C GLY A 324 -16.24 6.35 -3.65
N ILE A 325 -17.45 6.78 -4.04
CA ILE A 325 -18.55 7.10 -3.11
C ILE A 325 -18.95 5.87 -2.31
N ALA A 326 -19.18 4.72 -2.97
CA ALA A 326 -19.63 3.51 -2.31
C ALA A 326 -18.63 3.03 -1.25
N LEU A 327 -17.32 3.07 -1.55
CA LEU A 327 -16.28 2.74 -0.59
C LEU A 327 -16.16 3.80 0.49
N LEU A 328 -16.27 5.10 0.20
CA LEU A 328 -16.18 6.16 1.21
C LEU A 328 -17.25 5.99 2.29
N VAL A 329 -18.51 5.80 1.89
CA VAL A 329 -19.64 5.64 2.83
C VAL A 329 -19.80 4.20 3.34
N GLY A 330 -19.10 3.24 2.74
CA GLY A 330 -19.17 1.83 3.09
C GLY A 330 -20.52 1.20 2.72
N TYR A 331 -21.02 1.51 1.52
CA TYR A 331 -22.22 0.92 0.93
C TYR A 331 -21.85 -0.29 0.07
N ARG A 332 -22.36 -1.48 0.43
CA ARG A 332 -22.02 -2.74 -0.26
C ARG A 332 -20.51 -2.89 -0.42
N THR A 333 -19.78 -2.62 0.64
CA THR A 333 -18.32 -2.57 0.76
C THR A 333 -17.62 -3.71 0.03
N ARG A 334 -18.11 -4.95 0.19
CA ARG A 334 -17.52 -6.10 -0.49
C ARG A 334 -17.66 -6.01 -2.01
N VAL A 335 -18.85 -5.65 -2.52
CA VAL A 335 -19.10 -5.51 -3.96
C VAL A 335 -18.29 -4.34 -4.51
N ALA A 336 -18.32 -3.19 -3.84
CA ALA A 336 -17.57 -2.01 -4.23
C ALA A 336 -16.05 -2.26 -4.20
N GLY A 337 -15.55 -2.98 -3.20
CA GLY A 337 -14.14 -3.36 -3.08
C GLY A 337 -13.73 -4.35 -4.17
N VAL A 338 -14.54 -5.37 -4.46
CA VAL A 338 -14.28 -6.29 -5.59
C VAL A 338 -14.27 -5.53 -6.92
N ALA A 339 -15.21 -4.61 -7.12
CA ALA A 339 -15.23 -3.74 -8.29
C ALA A 339 -13.97 -2.87 -8.36
N ALA A 340 -13.49 -2.32 -7.24
CA ALA A 340 -12.24 -1.55 -7.17
C ALA A 340 -11.03 -2.40 -7.55
N VAL A 341 -10.92 -3.62 -7.02
CA VAL A 341 -9.84 -4.58 -7.35
C VAL A 341 -9.84 -4.90 -8.85
N GLY A 342 -11.01 -5.20 -9.42
CA GLY A 342 -11.15 -5.47 -10.85
C GLY A 342 -10.80 -4.26 -11.72
N TYR A 343 -11.26 -3.06 -11.32
CA TYR A 343 -10.94 -1.82 -12.00
C TYR A 343 -9.44 -1.50 -11.97
N LEU A 344 -8.79 -1.58 -10.82
CA LEU A 344 -7.34 -1.32 -10.70
C LEU A 344 -6.50 -2.36 -11.44
N THR A 345 -6.96 -3.62 -11.50
CA THR A 345 -6.36 -4.68 -12.31
C THR A 345 -6.45 -4.33 -13.79
N LEU A 346 -7.63 -3.88 -14.26
CA LEU A 346 -7.84 -3.44 -15.64
C LEU A 346 -6.95 -2.24 -15.98
N LEU A 347 -6.89 -1.22 -15.12
CA LEU A 347 -6.05 -0.05 -15.35
C LEU A 347 -4.56 -0.42 -15.41
N THR A 348 -4.10 -1.31 -14.51
CA THR A 348 -2.74 -1.85 -14.58
C THR A 348 -2.50 -2.60 -15.89
N ALA A 349 -3.49 -3.36 -16.38
CA ALA A 349 -3.41 -4.08 -17.66
C ALA A 349 -3.31 -3.14 -18.85
N LEU A 350 -3.91 -1.96 -18.74
CA LEU A 350 -3.89 -0.91 -19.74
C LEU A 350 -2.68 0.03 -19.60
N GLY A 351 -1.67 -0.32 -18.79
CA GLY A 351 -0.43 0.47 -18.68
C GLY A 351 -0.43 1.58 -17.64
N LEU A 352 -1.46 1.71 -16.80
CA LEU A 352 -1.48 2.65 -15.67
C LEU A 352 -0.79 2.02 -14.45
N VAL A 353 0.53 1.95 -14.50
CA VAL A 353 1.34 0.99 -13.72
C VAL A 353 1.85 1.49 -12.37
N ARG A 354 1.50 2.69 -11.93
CA ARG A 354 2.02 3.26 -10.67
C ARG A 354 0.96 3.39 -9.58
N LEU A 355 0.04 4.35 -9.71
CA LEU A 355 -0.98 4.57 -8.68
C LEU A 355 -1.97 3.40 -8.56
N ALA A 356 -2.34 2.75 -9.68
CA ALA A 356 -3.30 1.67 -9.62
C ALA A 356 -2.80 0.45 -8.81
N PRO A 357 -1.56 -0.06 -9.03
CA PRO A 357 -0.96 -1.06 -8.16
C PRO A 357 -0.79 -0.61 -6.70
N LEU A 358 -0.48 0.67 -6.45
CA LEU A 358 -0.32 1.17 -5.07
C LEU A 358 -1.62 1.09 -4.27
N VAL A 359 -2.75 1.43 -4.88
CA VAL A 359 -4.06 1.38 -4.24
C VAL A 359 -4.60 -0.06 -4.20
N PHE A 360 -4.08 -0.97 -5.04
CA PHE A 360 -4.55 -2.34 -5.19
C PHE A 360 -4.56 -3.15 -3.89
N ALA A 361 -3.48 -3.11 -3.10
CA ALA A 361 -3.42 -3.82 -1.82
C ALA A 361 -4.48 -3.33 -0.84
N SER A 362 -4.67 -2.02 -0.74
CA SER A 362 -5.70 -1.42 0.10
C SER A 362 -7.12 -1.76 -0.40
N ALA A 363 -7.32 -1.84 -1.72
CA ALA A 363 -8.59 -2.26 -2.32
C ALA A 363 -8.90 -3.73 -2.01
N ILE A 364 -7.90 -4.62 -2.00
CA ILE A 364 -8.07 -6.02 -1.56
C ILE A 364 -8.49 -6.08 -0.10
N VAL A 365 -7.84 -5.32 0.78
CA VAL A 365 -8.24 -5.26 2.20
C VAL A 365 -9.68 -4.72 2.34
N ALA A 366 -10.04 -3.69 1.57
CA ALA A 366 -11.40 -3.16 1.55
C ALA A 366 -12.43 -4.20 1.08
N ALA A 367 -12.10 -4.96 0.04
CA ALA A 367 -12.96 -5.99 -0.54
C ALA A 367 -13.17 -7.19 0.39
N THR A 368 -12.21 -7.49 1.26
CA THR A 368 -12.17 -8.75 2.01
C THR A 368 -12.40 -8.60 3.50
N LEU A 369 -11.92 -7.51 4.12
CA LEU A 369 -11.88 -7.36 5.58
C LEU A 369 -12.73 -6.18 6.11
N ALA A 370 -13.00 -5.17 5.27
CA ALA A 370 -13.68 -3.95 5.69
C ALA A 370 -15.21 -4.08 5.77
N GLY A 371 -15.86 -2.99 6.17
CA GLY A 371 -17.31 -2.80 6.23
C GLY A 371 -17.90 -3.03 7.62
N ARG A 372 -17.09 -3.10 8.68
CA ARG A 372 -17.54 -3.48 10.04
C ARG A 372 -17.83 -2.27 10.93
N HIS A 373 -17.20 -1.14 10.64
CA HIS A 373 -17.26 0.09 11.40
C HIS A 373 -17.41 1.29 10.45
N ALA A 374 -18.06 2.35 10.94
CA ALA A 374 -18.22 3.61 10.21
C ALA A 374 -18.73 3.43 8.76
N SER A 375 -19.64 2.47 8.54
CA SER A 375 -20.12 2.08 7.21
C SER A 375 -21.65 1.95 7.20
N LEU A 376 -22.27 2.25 6.06
CA LEU A 376 -23.69 1.98 5.85
C LEU A 376 -24.02 0.48 5.94
N ASP A 377 -23.08 -0.39 5.58
CA ASP A 377 -23.20 -1.84 5.77
C ASP A 377 -23.33 -2.24 7.24
N ALA A 378 -22.51 -1.64 8.12
CA ALA A 378 -22.58 -1.90 9.56
C ALA A 378 -23.90 -1.38 10.16
N VAL A 379 -24.35 -0.18 9.73
CA VAL A 379 -25.67 0.36 10.12
C VAL A 379 -26.81 -0.56 9.65
N ALA A 380 -26.68 -1.14 8.45
CA ALA A 380 -27.64 -2.11 7.91
C ALA A 380 -27.48 -3.54 8.48
N GLY A 381 -26.61 -3.76 9.46
CA GLY A 381 -26.38 -5.08 10.07
C GLY A 381 -25.76 -6.13 9.13
N ARG A 382 -25.11 -5.71 8.04
CA ARG A 382 -24.46 -6.64 7.10
C ARG A 382 -23.13 -7.11 7.67
N VAL A 383 -22.97 -8.43 7.77
CA VAL A 383 -21.72 -9.04 8.25
C VAL A 383 -20.81 -9.33 7.06
N SER A 384 -19.61 -8.74 7.05
CA SER A 384 -18.58 -9.04 6.06
C SER A 384 -17.87 -10.35 6.40
N ARG A 385 -17.91 -11.31 5.48
CA ARG A 385 -17.18 -12.58 5.58
C ARG A 385 -16.09 -12.62 4.50
N PRO A 386 -14.81 -12.68 4.88
CA PRO A 386 -13.73 -12.78 3.91
C PRO A 386 -13.92 -14.02 3.01
N PRO A 387 -13.68 -13.91 1.69
CA PRO A 387 -13.71 -15.07 0.80
C PRO A 387 -12.58 -16.04 1.15
N ALA A 388 -12.85 -17.35 1.01
CA ALA A 388 -11.80 -18.35 1.14
C ALA A 388 -10.85 -18.30 -0.07
N ILE A 389 -9.55 -18.48 0.18
CA ILE A 389 -8.55 -18.59 -0.88
C ILE A 389 -8.48 -20.05 -1.35
N PRO A 390 -8.57 -20.32 -2.67
CA PRO A 390 -8.54 -21.68 -3.18
C PRO A 390 -7.12 -22.28 -3.07
N ALA A 391 -6.98 -23.38 -2.35
CA ALA A 391 -5.69 -24.05 -2.13
C ALA A 391 -4.97 -24.48 -3.43
N ARG A 392 -5.74 -24.79 -4.48
CA ARG A 392 -5.21 -25.21 -5.79
C ARG A 392 -4.69 -24.04 -6.64
N GLY A 393 -4.86 -22.80 -6.19
CA GLY A 393 -4.43 -21.60 -6.92
C GLY A 393 -2.92 -21.35 -6.89
N SER A 394 -2.19 -21.95 -5.93
CA SER A 394 -0.78 -21.62 -5.68
C SER A 394 0.13 -21.88 -6.89
N LEU A 395 0.13 -23.10 -7.42
CA LEU A 395 1.03 -23.48 -8.52
C LEU A 395 0.71 -22.74 -9.82
N PRO A 396 -0.55 -22.67 -10.31
CA PRO A 396 -0.87 -21.91 -11.51
C PRO A 396 -0.49 -20.43 -11.41
N ALA A 397 -0.77 -19.79 -10.26
CA ALA A 397 -0.44 -18.38 -10.07
C ALA A 397 1.08 -18.15 -10.07
N ALA A 398 1.86 -19.01 -9.41
CA ALA A 398 3.32 -18.94 -9.44
C ALA A 398 3.88 -19.12 -10.86
N THR A 399 3.35 -20.07 -11.63
CA THR A 399 3.78 -20.31 -13.02
C THR A 399 3.51 -19.09 -13.90
N VAL A 400 2.30 -18.52 -13.83
CA VAL A 400 1.97 -17.31 -14.62
C VAL A 400 2.81 -16.12 -14.17
N ALA A 401 3.06 -15.97 -12.86
CA ALA A 401 3.92 -14.89 -12.37
C ALA A 401 5.35 -14.99 -12.89
N VAL A 402 5.94 -16.19 -12.92
CA VAL A 402 7.27 -16.42 -13.49
C VAL A 402 7.28 -16.09 -14.98
N ALA A 403 6.24 -16.46 -15.72
CA ALA A 403 6.11 -16.11 -17.14
C ALA A 403 6.05 -14.58 -17.35
N PHE A 404 5.30 -13.85 -16.51
CA PHE A 404 5.24 -12.40 -16.57
C PHE A 404 6.57 -11.73 -16.20
N LEU A 405 7.27 -12.19 -15.15
CA LEU A 405 8.61 -11.68 -14.82
C LEU A 405 9.61 -11.96 -15.94
N GLY A 406 9.57 -13.16 -16.54
CA GLY A 406 10.41 -13.50 -17.68
C GLY A 406 10.13 -12.62 -18.89
N GLY A 407 8.86 -12.34 -19.18
CA GLY A 407 8.45 -11.42 -20.24
C GLY A 407 8.92 -9.99 -19.99
N ALA A 408 8.74 -9.47 -18.77
CA ALA A 408 9.23 -8.16 -18.39
C ALA A 408 10.75 -8.05 -18.51
N ALA A 409 11.49 -9.06 -18.04
CA ALA A 409 12.94 -9.10 -18.13
C ALA A 409 13.44 -9.18 -19.59
N ALA A 410 12.71 -9.88 -20.47
CA ALA A 410 13.06 -9.99 -21.88
C ALA A 410 12.85 -8.66 -22.65
N ILE A 411 11.84 -7.87 -22.24
CA ILE A 411 11.59 -6.53 -22.82
C ILE A 411 12.59 -5.51 -22.25
N GLY A 412 12.93 -5.64 -20.97
CA GLY A 412 13.73 -4.66 -20.24
C GLY A 412 12.87 -3.55 -19.63
N ILE A 413 13.35 -2.97 -18.54
CA ILE A 413 12.77 -1.77 -17.92
C ILE A 413 13.92 -0.79 -17.77
N ASP A 414 13.87 0.30 -18.53
CA ASP A 414 14.75 1.44 -18.33
C ASP A 414 14.11 2.36 -17.30
N PRO A 415 14.70 2.52 -16.11
CA PRO A 415 14.11 3.31 -15.04
C PRO A 415 14.33 4.81 -15.24
N GLU A 416 15.21 5.22 -16.17
CA GLU A 416 15.49 6.63 -16.49
C GLU A 416 14.37 7.26 -17.34
N VAL A 417 13.65 6.45 -18.11
CA VAL A 417 12.55 6.93 -18.96
C VAL A 417 11.22 7.01 -18.20
N GLY A 418 10.29 7.79 -18.73
CA GLY A 418 8.97 7.94 -18.13
C GLY A 418 8.18 6.62 -18.09
N TYR A 419 7.30 6.46 -17.10
CA TYR A 419 6.45 5.26 -16.97
C TYR A 419 5.59 4.95 -18.19
N GLY A 420 5.28 5.95 -19.02
CA GLY A 420 4.58 5.76 -20.29
C GLY A 420 5.41 4.98 -21.31
N GLU A 421 6.74 5.01 -21.23
CA GLU A 421 7.67 4.35 -22.14
C GLU A 421 8.07 2.93 -21.69
N VAL A 422 7.73 2.57 -20.44
CA VAL A 422 7.96 1.24 -19.87
C VAL A 422 6.68 0.59 -19.36
N ALA A 423 5.52 1.06 -19.83
CA ALA A 423 4.22 0.65 -19.31
C ALA A 423 4.00 -0.87 -19.44
N GLY A 424 4.34 -1.45 -20.59
CA GLY A 424 4.21 -2.89 -20.84
C GLY A 424 4.96 -3.77 -19.85
N PRO A 425 6.31 -3.69 -19.77
CA PRO A 425 7.08 -4.53 -18.87
C PRO A 425 6.79 -4.25 -17.39
N VAL A 426 6.51 -3.00 -17.00
CA VAL A 426 6.11 -2.70 -15.62
C VAL A 426 4.76 -3.34 -15.29
N ALA A 427 3.77 -3.31 -16.18
CA ALA A 427 2.46 -3.95 -15.96
C ALA A 427 2.61 -5.46 -15.71
N LEU A 428 3.48 -6.13 -16.47
CA LEU A 428 3.81 -7.54 -16.26
C LEU A 428 4.41 -7.80 -14.86
N VAL A 429 5.34 -6.95 -14.41
CA VAL A 429 5.91 -7.04 -13.04
C VAL A 429 4.81 -6.89 -11.98
N MET A 430 3.93 -5.90 -12.13
CA MET A 430 2.84 -5.65 -11.18
C MET A 430 1.88 -6.85 -11.09
N PHE A 431 1.52 -7.46 -12.22
CA PHE A 431 0.72 -8.69 -12.21
C PHE A 431 1.46 -9.86 -11.59
N ALA A 432 2.75 -10.02 -11.89
CA ALA A 432 3.54 -11.06 -11.30
C ALA A 432 3.58 -10.95 -9.77
N PHE A 433 3.72 -9.75 -9.22
CA PHE A 433 3.71 -9.53 -7.78
C PHE A 433 2.36 -9.89 -7.15
N GLY A 434 1.25 -9.50 -7.77
CA GLY A 434 -0.09 -9.88 -7.32
C GLY A 434 -0.27 -11.40 -7.32
N LEU A 435 0.18 -12.06 -8.39
CA LEU A 435 0.11 -13.52 -8.54
C LEU A 435 1.06 -14.26 -7.59
N LEU A 436 2.26 -13.74 -7.32
CA LEU A 436 3.20 -14.32 -6.33
C LEU A 436 2.65 -14.18 -4.91
N ALA A 437 2.12 -13.01 -4.55
CA ALA A 437 1.46 -12.80 -3.27
C ALA A 437 0.28 -13.76 -3.12
N PHE A 438 -0.56 -13.89 -4.15
CA PHE A 438 -1.67 -14.85 -4.18
C PHE A 438 -1.17 -16.30 -4.07
N ALA A 439 -0.13 -16.66 -4.82
CA ALA A 439 0.43 -18.00 -4.81
C ALA A 439 0.95 -18.40 -3.42
N PHE A 440 1.58 -17.45 -2.72
CA PHE A 440 2.11 -17.65 -1.38
C PHE A 440 0.99 -17.94 -0.37
N VAL A 441 -0.07 -17.13 -0.38
CA VAL A 441 -1.19 -17.25 0.57
C VAL A 441 -2.20 -18.35 0.20
N SER A 442 -2.13 -18.88 -1.03
CA SER A 442 -2.93 -20.02 -1.47
C SER A 442 -2.35 -21.37 -1.06
N ARG A 443 -1.15 -21.42 -0.46
CA ARG A 443 -0.58 -22.70 0.00
C ARG A 443 -1.38 -23.20 1.20
N PRO A 444 -1.72 -24.49 1.27
CA PRO A 444 -2.34 -25.05 2.47
C PRO A 444 -1.45 -24.73 3.67
N SER A 445 -2.00 -24.14 4.74
CA SER A 445 -1.29 -23.94 6.02
C SER A 445 -0.80 -25.24 6.68
N ALA A 446 -1.05 -26.38 6.03
CA ALA A 446 -0.87 -27.76 6.48
C ALA A 446 0.60 -28.22 6.70
N ALA A 447 1.56 -27.31 6.95
CA ALA A 447 2.96 -27.68 7.18
C ALA A 447 3.62 -27.04 8.41
N PHE A 448 2.96 -26.13 9.12
CA PHE A 448 3.58 -25.48 10.30
C PHE A 448 2.85 -25.74 11.63
N ALA A 449 1.71 -26.44 11.61
CA ALA A 449 0.82 -26.53 12.77
C ALA A 449 0.56 -27.95 13.33
N SER A 450 1.21 -29.01 12.85
CA SER A 450 0.93 -30.37 13.35
C SER A 450 2.19 -31.13 13.76
N ASP A 451 2.62 -30.85 14.99
CA ASP A 451 3.12 -31.88 15.92
C ASP A 451 3.02 -31.47 17.41
N VAL A 452 2.42 -30.30 17.72
CA VAL A 452 2.10 -29.97 19.11
C VAL A 452 0.77 -30.62 19.46
N SER A 453 0.86 -31.77 20.13
CA SER A 453 -0.27 -32.47 20.74
C SER A 453 -1.18 -31.51 21.52
N PRO A 454 -2.51 -31.62 21.40
CA PRO A 454 -3.47 -30.85 22.20
C PRO A 454 -3.33 -31.03 23.72
N THR A 455 -2.50 -31.96 24.19
CA THR A 455 -2.35 -32.31 25.61
C THR A 455 -1.55 -31.30 26.44
N ASP A 456 -0.85 -30.33 25.83
CA ASP A 456 0.00 -29.36 26.57
C ASP A 456 -0.67 -28.01 26.87
N ARG A 457 -2.00 -27.88 26.69
CA ARG A 457 -2.73 -26.71 27.19
C ARG A 457 -2.94 -26.82 28.70
N ILE A 458 -1.93 -26.34 29.43
CA ILE A 458 -1.87 -25.80 30.81
C ILE A 458 -2.90 -26.34 31.83
N PRO A 459 -2.45 -26.97 32.94
CA PRO A 459 -3.30 -27.27 34.10
C PRO A 459 -3.79 -25.98 34.76
N GLY A 460 -5.05 -25.96 35.17
CA GLY A 460 -5.70 -24.78 35.75
C GLY A 460 -4.94 -24.20 36.94
N ASP A 461 -4.85 -22.86 36.96
CA ASP A 461 -4.55 -22.10 38.17
C ASP A 461 -5.85 -22.03 39.00
N ASP A 462 -5.84 -22.74 40.12
CA ASP A 462 -6.67 -22.45 41.32
C ASP A 462 -6.07 -21.26 42.10
#